data_AF-A0AAN9Y5C7-F1
#
_entry.id   AF-A0AAN9Y5C7-F1
#
_cell.length_a   1.000
_cell.length_b   1.000
_cell.length_c   1.000
_cell.angle_alpha   90.00
_cell.angle_beta   90.00
_cell.angle_gamma   90.00
#
_symmetry.space_group_name_H-M   'P 1'
#
loop_
_entity.id
_entity.type
_entity.pdbx_description
1 polymer ?
#
loop_
_entity_poly.entity_id
_entity_poly.type
_entity_poly.pdbx_seq_one_letter_code
_entity_poly.pdbx_strand_id
1 'polypeptide(L)'
;MIQSWFVAATPVILAAMATFEGKYWQSLNFMKAAVWLLEKGENLKENLWPNMEYECNNEFSTEIRCTEEAKGGLKYDVILAEAATDTPPKRPNSPSKSVSGDNIFEKLKAAEERRLSFEASKRSSLNSRFEKFEEALKKKEEEEMMKTQQQREKLDKKLEEHIEKREAYLNDIKSKLKDHLAAVDKARLSLEKQEKETRAQMEEKLKVAAEQRQDYISKMLDRLKMHDEHGKMLRQTIEYRKQELMNQIDEKLAIAEERHEKAESERLQKLKEHDQKVEMVRQKKVKTPEENGEKPITN
;
A
#
# COMPACT_ATOMS: atom_id res chain seq x y z
N MET A 1 -33.21 -13.05 7.80
CA MET A 1 -33.14 -12.39 6.48
C MET A 1 -34.18 -12.99 5.50
N ILE A 2 -35.43 -13.21 5.94
CA ILE A 2 -36.49 -13.88 5.14
C ILE A 2 -37.83 -13.11 5.29
N GLN A 3 -37.81 -11.80 5.04
CA GLN A 3 -39.03 -10.97 4.96
C GLN A 3 -39.05 -10.02 3.74
N SER A 4 -38.02 -10.02 2.90
CA SER A 4 -37.92 -9.12 1.74
C SER A 4 -38.46 -9.71 0.42
N TRP A 5 -39.11 -10.87 0.45
CA TRP A 5 -39.58 -11.58 -0.76
C TRP A 5 -41.10 -11.51 -0.97
N PHE A 6 -41.89 -11.07 0.02
CA PHE A 6 -43.35 -11.05 -0.07
C PHE A 6 -43.95 -9.77 -0.69
N VAL A 7 -43.13 -8.73 -0.94
CA VAL A 7 -43.58 -7.44 -1.48
C VAL A 7 -43.46 -7.37 -3.02
N ALA A 8 -42.74 -8.30 -3.64
CA ALA A 8 -42.45 -8.27 -5.09
C ALA A 8 -43.43 -9.08 -5.97
N ALA A 9 -44.34 -9.86 -5.39
CA ALA A 9 -45.21 -10.79 -6.14
C ALA A 9 -46.60 -10.24 -6.50
N THR A 10 -47.07 -9.18 -5.84
CA THR A 10 -48.41 -8.61 -6.03
C THR A 10 -48.67 -7.90 -7.37
N PRO A 11 -47.74 -7.18 -8.03
CA PRO A 11 -48.08 -6.45 -9.27
C PRO A 11 -48.24 -7.37 -10.50
N VAL A 12 -47.62 -8.56 -10.50
CA VAL A 12 -47.66 -9.49 -11.64
C VAL A 12 -49.02 -10.19 -11.76
N ILE A 13 -49.66 -10.51 -10.63
CA ILE A 13 -50.97 -11.20 -10.61
C ILE A 13 -52.09 -10.24 -11.06
N LEU A 14 -52.03 -8.95 -10.68
CA LEU A 14 -53.00 -7.95 -11.11
C LEU A 14 -52.95 -7.69 -12.63
N ALA A 15 -51.74 -7.66 -13.22
CA ALA A 15 -51.56 -7.50 -14.66
C ALA A 15 -52.11 -8.69 -15.47
N ALA A 16 -52.05 -9.91 -14.92
CA ALA A 16 -52.61 -11.09 -15.57
C ALA A 16 -54.14 -11.03 -15.68
N MET A 17 -54.84 -10.60 -14.61
CA MET A 17 -56.31 -10.48 -14.61
C MET A 17 -56.82 -9.45 -15.62
N ALA A 18 -56.15 -8.29 -15.75
CA ALA A 18 -56.55 -7.24 -16.69
C ALA A 18 -56.49 -7.67 -18.17
N THR A 19 -55.68 -8.69 -18.52
CA THR A 19 -55.60 -9.22 -19.89
C THR A 19 -56.58 -10.36 -20.18
N PHE A 20 -57.27 -10.87 -19.16
CA PHE A 20 -58.29 -11.92 -19.30
C PHE A 20 -59.67 -11.33 -19.63
N GLU A 21 -60.09 -10.26 -18.93
CA GLU A 21 -61.41 -9.63 -19.12
C GLU A 21 -61.57 -9.00 -20.52
N GLY A 22 -60.52 -8.40 -21.08
CA GLY A 22 -60.56 -7.73 -22.38
C GLY A 22 -60.88 -8.64 -23.57
N LYS A 23 -60.57 -9.93 -23.49
CA LYS A 23 -60.83 -10.90 -24.58
C LYS A 23 -62.27 -11.43 -24.57
N TYR A 24 -62.91 -11.49 -23.40
CA TYR A 24 -64.31 -11.95 -23.27
C TYR A 24 -65.30 -10.96 -23.91
N TRP A 25 -65.04 -9.65 -23.78
CA TRP A 25 -65.91 -8.60 -24.33
C TRP A 25 -65.94 -8.52 -25.86
N GLN A 26 -64.85 -8.87 -26.55
CA GLN A 26 -64.84 -8.89 -28.02
C GLN A 26 -65.62 -10.07 -28.60
N SER A 27 -65.60 -11.23 -27.94
CA SER A 27 -66.39 -12.41 -28.35
C SER A 27 -67.91 -12.17 -28.23
N LEU A 28 -68.35 -11.51 -27.15
CA LEU A 28 -69.77 -11.26 -26.91
C LEU A 28 -70.40 -10.32 -27.96
N ASN A 29 -69.64 -9.34 -28.47
CA ASN A 29 -70.09 -8.45 -29.54
C ASN A 29 -70.18 -9.15 -30.90
N PHE A 30 -69.29 -10.11 -31.18
CA PHE A 30 -69.34 -10.88 -32.42
C PHE A 30 -70.56 -11.80 -32.47
N MET A 31 -70.94 -12.43 -31.35
CA MET A 31 -72.16 -13.23 -31.27
C MET A 31 -73.44 -12.39 -31.38
N LYS A 32 -73.50 -11.18 -30.79
CA LYS A 32 -74.65 -10.26 -30.98
C LYS A 32 -74.84 -9.84 -32.43
N ALA A 33 -73.75 -9.59 -33.17
CA ALA A 33 -73.83 -9.26 -34.60
C ALA A 33 -74.29 -10.45 -35.46
N ALA A 34 -73.90 -11.68 -35.12
CA ALA A 34 -74.34 -12.89 -35.82
C ALA A 34 -75.85 -13.18 -35.63
N VAL A 35 -76.37 -12.99 -34.41
CA VAL A 35 -77.81 -13.17 -34.13
C VAL A 35 -78.67 -12.15 -34.90
N TRP A 36 -78.25 -10.88 -34.95
CA TRP A 36 -78.94 -9.83 -35.71
C TRP A 36 -79.00 -10.11 -37.23
N LEU A 37 -77.99 -10.80 -37.77
CA LEU A 37 -77.94 -11.21 -39.18
C LEU A 37 -78.82 -12.43 -39.49
N LEU A 38 -79.04 -13.34 -38.54
CA LEU A 38 -80.00 -14.44 -38.74
C LEU A 38 -81.46 -13.96 -38.68
N GLU A 39 -81.78 -13.02 -37.78
CA GLU A 39 -83.15 -12.51 -37.56
C GLU A 39 -83.68 -11.63 -38.73
N LYS A 40 -82.82 -11.30 -39.70
CA LYS A 40 -83.16 -10.55 -40.92
C LYS A 40 -83.15 -11.39 -42.20
N GLY A 41 -82.82 -12.68 -42.13
CA GLY A 41 -82.68 -13.56 -43.30
C GLY A 41 -83.97 -14.24 -43.76
N GLU A 42 -85.00 -14.33 -42.90
CA GLU A 42 -86.25 -15.03 -43.20
C GLU A 42 -87.37 -14.08 -43.64
N ASN A 43 -87.37 -13.68 -44.91
CA ASN A 43 -88.59 -13.37 -45.69
C ASN A 43 -88.24 -13.04 -47.15
N LEU A 44 -88.48 -14.01 -48.05
CA LEU A 44 -88.86 -13.84 -49.47
C LEU A 44 -88.84 -15.22 -50.15
N LYS A 45 -89.82 -16.05 -49.78
CA LYS A 45 -90.20 -17.24 -50.54
C LYS A 45 -91.29 -16.87 -51.54
N GLU A 46 -91.30 -17.59 -52.65
CA GLU A 46 -92.49 -17.95 -53.43
C GLU A 46 -93.36 -16.80 -53.99
N ASN A 47 -93.25 -16.57 -55.30
CA ASN A 47 -94.33 -16.84 -56.27
C ASN A 47 -93.79 -16.60 -57.69
N LEU A 48 -93.61 -17.66 -58.48
CA LEU A 48 -94.64 -18.24 -59.38
C LEU A 48 -95.18 -17.24 -60.41
N TRP A 49 -94.88 -17.54 -61.67
CA TRP A 49 -95.43 -16.87 -62.84
C TRP A 49 -96.97 -17.03 -62.89
N PRO A 50 -97.74 -15.94 -62.97
CA PRO A 50 -99.14 -16.01 -63.33
C PRO A 50 -99.29 -16.24 -64.84
N ASN A 51 -99.73 -17.46 -65.14
CA ASN A 51 -100.67 -17.86 -66.17
C ASN A 51 -100.95 -16.90 -67.36
N MET A 52 -100.83 -17.47 -68.56
CA MET A 52 -101.10 -16.86 -69.85
C MET A 52 -102.57 -17.09 -70.23
N GLU A 53 -103.45 -16.12 -69.98
CA GLU A 53 -104.82 -16.14 -70.49
C GLU A 53 -104.89 -15.44 -71.86
N TYR A 54 -105.34 -16.19 -72.86
CA TYR A 54 -105.60 -15.69 -74.21
C TYR A 54 -107.02 -15.14 -74.31
N GLU A 55 -107.18 -13.83 -74.40
CA GLU A 55 -108.41 -13.24 -74.94
C GLU A 55 -108.25 -12.98 -76.45
N CYS A 56 -108.86 -13.86 -77.24
CA CYS A 56 -108.82 -13.80 -78.69
C CYS A 56 -109.91 -12.85 -79.22
N ASN A 57 -109.64 -11.55 -79.22
CA ASN A 57 -110.49 -10.59 -79.93
C ASN A 57 -110.13 -10.59 -81.43
N ASN A 58 -110.99 -11.27 -82.18
CA ASN A 58 -110.83 -11.60 -83.59
C ASN A 58 -111.25 -10.43 -84.49
N GLU A 59 -110.32 -9.51 -84.79
CA GLU A 59 -110.54 -8.44 -85.78
C GLU A 59 -109.28 -8.11 -86.60
N PHE A 60 -108.45 -9.13 -86.83
CA PHE A 60 -107.23 -9.02 -87.64
C PHE A 60 -107.41 -9.66 -89.01
N SER A 61 -107.35 -8.84 -90.07
CA SER A 61 -107.41 -9.30 -91.46
C SER A 61 -106.10 -9.97 -91.85
N THR A 62 -106.05 -11.30 -91.79
CA THR A 62 -104.87 -12.08 -92.18
C THR A 62 -104.58 -11.91 -93.67
N GLU A 63 -103.47 -11.26 -94.01
CA GLU A 63 -103.04 -11.10 -95.40
C GLU A 63 -101.85 -12.01 -95.70
N ILE A 64 -101.98 -12.81 -96.77
CA ILE A 64 -100.89 -13.66 -97.27
C ILE A 64 -100.20 -12.91 -98.41
N ARG A 65 -98.92 -12.57 -98.23
CA ARG A 65 -98.08 -11.92 -99.25
C ARG A 65 -96.93 -12.86 -99.66
N CYS A 66 -96.33 -12.57 -100.82
CA CYS A 66 -95.11 -13.23 -101.31
C CYS A 66 -95.20 -14.77 -101.41
N THR A 67 -96.24 -15.29 -102.07
CA THR A 67 -96.38 -16.72 -102.40
C THR A 67 -95.38 -17.14 -103.49
N GLU A 68 -94.39 -17.96 -103.15
CA GLU A 68 -93.42 -18.55 -104.07
C GLU A 68 -93.64 -20.07 -104.16
N GLU A 69 -94.13 -20.55 -105.31
CA GLU A 69 -94.30 -21.98 -105.58
C GLU A 69 -93.08 -22.56 -106.30
N ALA A 70 -92.47 -23.58 -105.69
CA ALA A 70 -91.44 -24.40 -106.30
C ALA A 70 -91.90 -25.86 -106.34
N LYS A 71 -91.27 -26.67 -107.21
CA LYS A 71 -91.59 -28.11 -107.39
C LYS A 71 -91.44 -28.96 -106.11
N GLY A 72 -90.82 -28.41 -105.05
CA GLY A 72 -90.65 -29.05 -103.74
C GLY A 72 -91.49 -28.43 -102.60
N GLY A 73 -92.34 -27.45 -102.87
CA GLY A 73 -93.19 -26.80 -101.85
C GLY A 73 -93.53 -25.34 -102.16
N LEU A 74 -94.52 -24.82 -101.43
CA LEU A 74 -94.97 -23.43 -101.47
C LEU A 74 -94.45 -22.70 -100.21
N LYS A 75 -93.82 -21.54 -100.39
CA LYS A 75 -93.48 -20.59 -99.31
C LYS A 75 -94.41 -19.38 -99.42
N TYR A 76 -94.89 -18.86 -98.30
CA TYR A 76 -95.64 -17.61 -98.22
C TYR A 76 -95.43 -16.92 -96.88
N ASP A 77 -95.51 -15.60 -96.86
CA ASP A 77 -95.42 -14.80 -95.65
C ASP A 77 -96.84 -14.49 -95.15
N VAL A 78 -97.15 -14.91 -93.91
CA VAL A 78 -98.44 -14.66 -93.26
C VAL A 78 -98.34 -13.42 -92.39
N ILE A 79 -98.98 -12.33 -92.81
CA ILE A 79 -99.07 -11.11 -92.02
C ILE A 79 -100.37 -11.17 -91.21
N LEU A 80 -100.23 -11.40 -89.90
CA LEU A 80 -101.35 -11.42 -88.96
C LEU A 80 -101.84 -10.00 -88.62
N ALA A 81 -100.97 -9.00 -88.70
CA ALA A 81 -101.28 -7.59 -88.47
C ALA A 81 -100.26 -6.71 -89.19
N GLU A 82 -100.68 -5.55 -89.70
CA GLU A 82 -99.76 -4.56 -90.23
C GLU A 82 -98.88 -3.99 -89.11
N ALA A 83 -97.63 -3.63 -89.42
CA ALA A 83 -96.68 -3.20 -88.39
C ALA A 83 -97.12 -1.87 -87.76
N ALA A 84 -97.35 -1.86 -86.44
CA ALA A 84 -97.90 -0.71 -85.72
C ALA A 84 -97.08 0.60 -85.82
N THR A 85 -95.84 0.54 -86.30
CA THR A 85 -94.99 1.69 -86.64
C THR A 85 -94.00 1.32 -87.76
N ASP A 86 -93.93 2.14 -88.82
CA ASP A 86 -93.02 1.97 -89.98
C ASP A 86 -91.50 2.10 -89.67
N THR A 87 -91.11 2.31 -88.40
CA THR A 87 -89.70 2.58 -88.05
C THR A 87 -89.11 1.51 -87.12
N PRO A 88 -87.89 1.01 -87.39
CA PRO A 88 -87.25 0.02 -86.52
C PRO A 88 -87.01 0.56 -85.10
N PRO A 89 -87.22 -0.27 -84.05
CA PRO A 89 -87.01 0.17 -82.67
C PRO A 89 -85.54 0.53 -82.42
N LYS A 90 -85.30 1.75 -81.89
CA LYS A 90 -83.97 2.21 -81.50
C LYS A 90 -83.43 1.33 -80.37
N ARG A 91 -82.33 0.61 -80.64
CA ARG A 91 -81.59 -0.10 -79.59
C ARG A 91 -81.09 0.91 -78.54
N PRO A 92 -81.06 0.57 -77.24
CA PRO A 92 -80.38 1.40 -76.25
C PRO A 92 -78.90 1.53 -76.65
N ASN A 93 -78.35 2.75 -76.55
CA ASN A 93 -76.95 2.99 -76.87
C ASN A 93 -76.07 2.11 -75.97
N SER A 94 -75.42 1.11 -76.56
CA SER A 94 -74.27 0.44 -75.95
C SER A 94 -73.20 1.49 -75.61
N PRO A 95 -72.35 1.28 -74.58
CA PRO A 95 -71.34 2.25 -74.21
C PRO A 95 -70.36 2.54 -75.36
N SER A 96 -70.62 3.64 -76.09
CA SER A 96 -69.73 4.14 -77.14
C SER A 96 -68.49 4.76 -76.50
N LYS A 97 -67.50 3.89 -76.28
CA LYS A 97 -66.12 4.27 -75.97
C LYS A 97 -65.19 3.41 -76.83
N SER A 98 -64.82 3.95 -77.98
CA SER A 98 -63.59 3.56 -78.66
C SER A 98 -62.43 3.82 -77.69
N VAL A 99 -61.97 2.76 -77.03
CA VAL A 99 -60.87 2.86 -76.08
C VAL A 99 -59.61 3.14 -76.89
N SER A 100 -59.12 4.39 -76.87
CA SER A 100 -57.83 4.72 -77.51
C SER A 100 -56.75 3.79 -77.00
N GLY A 101 -55.79 3.43 -77.86
CA GLY A 101 -54.67 2.56 -77.49
C GLY A 101 -53.97 3.05 -76.22
N ASP A 102 -53.78 4.36 -76.08
CA ASP A 102 -53.17 4.99 -74.91
C ASP A 102 -53.91 4.66 -73.60
N ASN A 103 -55.25 4.63 -73.62
CA ASN A 103 -56.07 4.32 -72.45
C ASN A 103 -56.01 2.83 -72.08
N ILE A 104 -55.67 1.96 -73.03
CA ILE A 104 -55.36 0.54 -72.77
C ILE A 104 -53.96 0.42 -72.15
N PHE A 105 -52.97 1.12 -72.72
CA PHE A 105 -51.59 1.15 -72.18
C PHE A 105 -51.54 1.70 -70.76
N GLU A 106 -52.25 2.80 -70.45
CA GLU A 106 -52.34 3.34 -69.08
C GLU A 106 -52.92 2.32 -68.09
N LYS A 107 -53.96 1.57 -68.49
CA LYS A 107 -54.57 0.54 -67.62
C LYS A 107 -53.64 -0.64 -67.37
N LEU A 108 -52.86 -1.05 -68.38
CA LEU A 108 -51.84 -2.10 -68.23
C LEU A 108 -50.70 -1.61 -67.32
N LYS A 109 -50.20 -0.39 -67.54
CA LYS A 109 -49.18 0.25 -66.70
C LYS A 109 -49.64 0.39 -65.24
N ALA A 110 -50.87 0.86 -65.00
CA ALA A 110 -51.45 0.96 -63.66
C ALA A 110 -51.75 -0.41 -63.00
N ALA A 111 -51.85 -1.50 -63.77
CA ALA A 111 -51.89 -2.85 -63.23
C ALA A 111 -50.48 -3.33 -62.83
N GLU A 112 -49.46 -3.03 -63.64
CA GLU A 112 -48.06 -3.35 -63.34
C GLU A 112 -47.52 -2.55 -62.13
N GLU A 113 -47.81 -1.25 -62.03
CA GLU A 113 -47.44 -0.42 -60.86
C GLU A 113 -48.10 -0.93 -59.57
N ARG A 114 -49.32 -1.48 -59.64
CA ARG A 114 -49.97 -2.16 -58.50
C ARG A 114 -49.31 -3.49 -58.15
N ARG A 115 -48.85 -4.28 -59.14
CA ARG A 115 -48.05 -5.48 -58.89
C ARG A 115 -46.73 -5.12 -58.19
N LEU A 116 -45.99 -4.16 -58.75
CA LEU A 116 -44.70 -3.69 -58.22
C LEU A 116 -44.81 -3.09 -56.82
N SER A 117 -45.84 -2.29 -56.53
CA SER A 117 -46.04 -1.71 -55.18
C SER A 117 -46.43 -2.77 -54.15
N PHE A 118 -47.22 -3.78 -54.52
CA PHE A 118 -47.53 -4.92 -53.64
C PHE A 118 -46.28 -5.79 -53.38
N GLU A 119 -45.48 -6.07 -54.41
CA GLU A 119 -44.19 -6.75 -54.28
C GLU A 119 -43.19 -5.96 -53.41
N ALA A 120 -43.10 -4.64 -53.60
CA ALA A 120 -42.25 -3.75 -52.80
C ALA A 120 -42.70 -3.70 -51.33
N SER A 121 -44.00 -3.61 -51.06
CA SER A 121 -44.56 -3.66 -49.70
C SER A 121 -44.27 -5.02 -49.03
N LYS A 122 -44.47 -6.13 -49.76
CA LYS A 122 -44.12 -7.47 -49.27
C LYS A 122 -42.63 -7.60 -48.98
N ARG A 123 -41.77 -7.06 -49.85
CA ARG A 123 -40.30 -7.04 -49.66
C ARG A 123 -39.87 -6.20 -48.47
N SER A 124 -40.47 -5.01 -48.27
CA SER A 124 -40.26 -4.16 -47.09
C SER A 124 -40.69 -4.85 -45.79
N SER A 125 -41.88 -5.48 -45.77
CA SER A 125 -42.35 -6.24 -44.61
C SER A 125 -41.47 -7.45 -44.28
N LEU A 126 -40.82 -8.06 -45.27
CA LEU A 126 -39.84 -9.13 -45.05
C LEU A 126 -38.52 -8.54 -44.53
N ASN A 127 -38.03 -7.44 -45.10
CA ASN A 127 -36.79 -6.77 -44.66
C ASN A 127 -36.87 -6.38 -43.17
N SER A 128 -37.97 -5.76 -42.73
CA SER A 128 -38.19 -5.40 -41.32
C SER A 128 -38.28 -6.61 -40.37
N ARG A 129 -38.61 -7.80 -40.88
CA ARG A 129 -38.54 -9.05 -40.10
C ARG A 129 -37.12 -9.60 -40.02
N PHE A 130 -36.34 -9.50 -41.10
CA PHE A 130 -34.92 -9.86 -41.09
C PHE A 130 -34.10 -8.93 -40.20
N GLU A 131 -34.30 -7.61 -40.28
CA GLU A 131 -33.66 -6.61 -39.41
C GLU A 131 -33.84 -6.94 -37.92
N LYS A 132 -35.08 -7.27 -37.50
CA LYS A 132 -35.38 -7.67 -36.10
C LYS A 132 -34.74 -8.99 -35.69
N PHE A 133 -34.54 -9.91 -36.63
CA PHE A 133 -33.86 -11.17 -36.40
C PHE A 133 -32.35 -10.96 -36.25
N GLU A 134 -31.74 -10.14 -37.11
CA GLU A 134 -30.33 -9.74 -37.03
C GLU A 134 -30.03 -8.97 -35.74
N GLU A 135 -30.89 -8.02 -35.35
CA GLU A 135 -30.76 -7.28 -34.08
C GLU A 135 -30.85 -8.23 -32.87
N ALA A 136 -31.79 -9.18 -32.87
CA ALA A 136 -31.93 -10.16 -31.80
C ALA A 136 -30.72 -11.13 -31.71
N LEU A 137 -30.15 -11.53 -32.85
CA LEU A 137 -28.91 -12.32 -32.90
C LEU A 137 -27.72 -11.52 -32.36
N LYS A 138 -27.51 -10.30 -32.86
CA LYS A 138 -26.42 -9.42 -32.42
C LYS A 138 -26.47 -9.17 -30.92
N LYS A 139 -27.66 -8.86 -30.39
CA LYS A 139 -27.85 -8.67 -28.94
C LYS A 139 -27.52 -9.93 -28.14
N LYS A 140 -27.88 -11.12 -28.63
CA LYS A 140 -27.52 -12.39 -27.98
C LYS A 140 -25.99 -12.59 -27.97
N GLU A 141 -25.31 -12.29 -29.08
CA GLU A 141 -23.85 -12.38 -29.18
C GLU A 141 -23.16 -11.38 -28.24
N GLU A 142 -23.65 -10.14 -28.16
CA GLU A 142 -23.19 -9.12 -27.21
C GLU A 142 -23.39 -9.57 -25.74
N GLU A 143 -24.54 -10.16 -25.39
CA GLU A 143 -24.81 -10.69 -24.06
C GLU A 143 -23.88 -11.87 -23.68
N GLU A 144 -23.61 -12.81 -24.60
CA GLU A 144 -22.68 -13.92 -24.37
C GLU A 144 -21.22 -13.46 -24.28
N MET A 145 -20.83 -12.46 -25.08
CA MET A 145 -19.53 -11.80 -24.98
C MET A 145 -19.36 -11.12 -23.62
N MET A 146 -20.36 -10.35 -23.18
CA MET A 146 -20.36 -9.68 -21.88
C MET A 146 -20.32 -10.67 -20.70
N LYS A 147 -21.07 -11.78 -20.75
CA LYS A 147 -20.99 -12.86 -19.75
C LYS A 147 -19.59 -13.47 -19.69
N THR A 148 -19.01 -13.77 -20.85
CA THR A 148 -17.65 -14.32 -20.96
C THR A 148 -16.61 -13.36 -20.37
N GLN A 149 -16.73 -12.07 -20.68
CA GLN A 149 -15.84 -11.03 -20.17
C GLN A 149 -15.98 -10.85 -18.64
N GLN A 150 -17.19 -10.79 -18.11
CA GLN A 150 -17.44 -10.72 -16.66
C GLN A 150 -16.91 -11.94 -15.91
N GLN A 151 -16.97 -13.14 -16.51
CA GLN A 151 -16.39 -14.34 -15.92
C GLN A 151 -14.85 -14.28 -15.87
N ARG A 152 -14.20 -13.79 -16.94
CA ARG A 152 -12.75 -13.56 -16.97
C ARG A 152 -12.34 -12.55 -15.91
N GLU A 153 -12.90 -11.35 -15.92
CA GLU A 153 -12.58 -10.30 -14.94
C GLU A 153 -12.80 -10.74 -13.48
N LYS A 154 -13.80 -11.59 -13.23
CA LYS A 154 -14.07 -12.13 -11.88
C LYS A 154 -13.05 -13.18 -11.45
N LEU A 155 -12.44 -13.92 -12.38
CA LEU A 155 -11.31 -14.80 -12.10
C LEU A 155 -10.02 -14.00 -11.93
N ASP A 156 -9.77 -13.02 -12.80
CA ASP A 156 -8.59 -12.17 -12.75
C ASP A 156 -8.53 -11.38 -11.43
N LYS A 157 -9.63 -10.72 -11.03
CA LYS A 157 -9.74 -10.04 -9.72
C LYS A 157 -9.49 -10.97 -8.53
N LYS A 158 -9.97 -12.22 -8.59
CA LYS A 158 -9.68 -13.22 -7.53
C LYS A 158 -8.22 -13.62 -7.49
N LEU A 159 -7.57 -13.73 -8.65
CA LEU A 159 -6.14 -14.05 -8.73
C LEU A 159 -5.30 -12.90 -8.18
N GLU A 160 -5.60 -11.67 -8.58
CA GLU A 160 -4.99 -10.43 -8.07
C GLU A 160 -5.11 -10.36 -6.53
N GLU A 161 -6.34 -10.48 -6.00
CA GLU A 161 -6.58 -10.50 -4.55
C GLU A 161 -5.79 -11.59 -3.82
N HIS A 162 -5.61 -12.78 -4.43
CA HIS A 162 -4.83 -13.86 -3.83
C HIS A 162 -3.32 -13.59 -3.86
N ILE A 163 -2.82 -12.94 -4.91
CA ILE A 163 -1.43 -12.49 -5.03
C ILE A 163 -1.16 -11.41 -3.99
N GLU A 164 -1.98 -10.35 -3.94
CA GLU A 164 -1.87 -9.25 -2.97
C GLU A 164 -1.88 -9.76 -1.52
N LYS A 165 -2.83 -10.63 -1.15
CA LYS A 165 -2.90 -11.21 0.21
C LYS A 165 -1.66 -12.04 0.55
N ARG A 166 -1.14 -12.80 -0.42
CA ARG A 166 0.09 -13.60 -0.25
C ARG A 166 1.33 -12.71 -0.11
N GLU A 167 1.43 -11.66 -0.91
CA GLU A 167 2.57 -10.73 -0.87
C GLU A 167 2.56 -9.88 0.39
N ALA A 168 1.39 -9.38 0.82
CA ALA A 168 1.23 -8.68 2.10
C ALA A 168 1.67 -9.56 3.28
N TYR A 169 1.24 -10.82 3.33
CA TYR A 169 1.66 -11.79 4.35
C TYR A 169 3.18 -12.07 4.33
N LEU A 170 3.76 -12.27 3.16
CA LEU A 170 5.21 -12.48 3.03
C LEU A 170 6.01 -11.22 3.41
N ASN A 171 5.50 -10.03 3.11
CA ASN A 171 6.16 -8.77 3.44
C ASN A 171 6.06 -8.44 4.94
N ASP A 172 4.94 -8.74 5.60
CA ASP A 172 4.79 -8.67 7.06
C ASP A 172 5.82 -9.57 7.78
N ILE A 173 5.97 -10.82 7.35
CA ILE A 173 6.99 -11.74 7.89
C ILE A 173 8.41 -11.21 7.66
N LYS A 174 8.72 -10.74 6.43
CA LYS A 174 10.03 -10.14 6.12
C LYS A 174 10.33 -8.91 6.98
N SER A 175 9.33 -8.05 7.23
CA SER A 175 9.50 -6.89 8.12
C SER A 175 9.82 -7.33 9.54
N LYS A 176 9.00 -8.22 10.11
CA LYS A 176 9.21 -8.75 11.47
C LYS A 176 10.59 -9.41 11.65
N LEU A 177 11.06 -10.14 10.65
CA LEU A 177 12.42 -10.72 10.66
C LEU A 177 13.51 -9.64 10.59
N LYS A 178 13.35 -8.62 9.74
CA LYS A 178 14.28 -7.49 9.65
C LYS A 178 14.35 -6.70 10.96
N ASP A 179 13.20 -6.44 11.58
CA ASP A 179 13.09 -5.71 12.84
C ASP A 179 13.71 -6.52 14.00
N HIS A 180 13.50 -7.83 14.03
CA HIS A 180 14.17 -8.73 14.98
C HIS A 180 15.69 -8.75 14.81
N LEU A 181 16.21 -8.83 13.57
CA LEU A 181 17.65 -8.77 13.31
C LEU A 181 18.24 -7.44 13.77
N ALA A 182 17.59 -6.31 13.47
CA ALA A 182 18.02 -4.99 13.94
C ALA A 182 18.00 -4.87 15.48
N ALA A 183 17.02 -5.49 16.15
CA ALA A 183 16.97 -5.54 17.61
C ALA A 183 18.12 -6.38 18.20
N VAL A 184 18.44 -7.53 17.59
CA VAL A 184 19.58 -8.38 17.99
C VAL A 184 20.91 -7.65 17.81
N ASP A 185 21.14 -6.98 16.68
CA ASP A 185 22.36 -6.20 16.46
C ASP A 185 22.49 -5.04 17.45
N LYS A 186 21.39 -4.33 17.74
CA LYS A 186 21.37 -3.29 18.78
C LYS A 186 21.71 -3.85 20.16
N ALA A 187 21.18 -5.01 20.52
CA ALA A 187 21.50 -5.68 21.79
C ALA A 187 22.99 -6.09 21.85
N ARG A 188 23.52 -6.68 20.77
CA ARG A 188 24.94 -7.04 20.64
C ARG A 188 25.87 -5.84 20.84
N LEU A 189 25.61 -4.74 20.14
CA LEU A 189 26.41 -3.51 20.25
C LEU A 189 26.30 -2.87 21.65
N SER A 190 25.13 -2.96 22.29
CA SER A 190 24.94 -2.47 23.67
C SER A 190 25.74 -3.29 24.68
N LEU A 191 25.77 -4.62 24.53
CA LEU A 191 26.55 -5.51 25.39
C LEU A 191 28.07 -5.30 25.18
N GLU A 192 28.53 -5.21 23.94
CA GLU A 192 29.94 -4.95 23.62
C GLU A 192 30.41 -3.59 24.19
N LYS A 193 29.55 -2.57 24.15
CA LYS A 193 29.81 -1.27 24.78
C LYS A 193 29.91 -1.41 26.31
N GLN A 194 28.97 -2.10 26.95
CA GLN A 194 28.98 -2.31 28.39
C GLN A 194 30.20 -3.12 28.85
N GLU A 195 30.62 -4.12 28.09
CA GLU A 195 31.85 -4.90 28.35
C GLU A 195 33.10 -4.00 28.29
N LYS A 196 33.22 -3.15 27.25
CA LYS A 196 34.32 -2.18 27.13
C LYS A 196 34.34 -1.16 28.27
N GLU A 197 33.18 -0.61 28.65
CA GLU A 197 33.06 0.35 29.75
C GLU A 197 33.41 -0.28 31.10
N THR A 198 32.89 -1.47 31.40
CA THR A 198 33.19 -2.19 32.64
C THR A 198 34.66 -2.62 32.71
N ARG A 199 35.25 -3.06 31.59
CA ARG A 199 36.69 -3.34 31.49
C ARG A 199 37.54 -2.11 31.78
N ALA A 200 37.25 -0.97 31.13
CA ALA A 200 37.99 0.28 31.38
C ALA A 200 37.86 0.75 32.84
N GLN A 201 36.68 0.61 33.46
CA GLN A 201 36.48 0.92 34.87
C GLN A 201 37.28 -0.01 35.81
N MET A 202 37.47 -1.29 35.46
CA MET A 202 38.32 -2.21 36.22
C MET A 202 39.81 -1.87 36.06
N GLU A 203 40.25 -1.59 34.83
CA GLU A 203 41.65 -1.22 34.53
C GLU A 203 42.04 0.08 35.27
N GLU A 204 41.18 1.11 35.28
CA GLU A 204 41.45 2.36 36.02
C GLU A 204 41.43 2.15 37.55
N LYS A 205 40.53 1.33 38.09
CA LYS A 205 40.53 0.99 39.53
C LYS A 205 41.81 0.28 39.96
N LEU A 206 42.32 -0.65 39.14
CA LEU A 206 43.58 -1.35 39.39
C LEU A 206 44.78 -0.39 39.33
N LYS A 207 44.79 0.53 38.36
CA LYS A 207 45.81 1.57 38.23
C LYS A 207 45.83 2.50 39.44
N VAL A 208 44.69 3.07 39.84
CA VAL A 208 44.57 3.93 41.03
C VAL A 208 45.00 3.20 42.30
N ALA A 209 44.62 1.93 42.49
CA ALA A 209 45.06 1.13 43.63
C ALA A 209 46.58 0.87 43.63
N ALA A 210 47.19 0.66 42.47
CA ALA A 210 48.64 0.51 42.32
C ALA A 210 49.38 1.82 42.62
N GLU A 211 48.89 2.96 42.13
CA GLU A 211 49.42 4.30 42.41
C GLU A 211 49.34 4.63 43.91
N GLN A 212 48.19 4.38 44.55
CA GLN A 212 48.02 4.56 46.00
C GLN A 212 48.97 3.69 46.83
N ARG A 213 49.16 2.42 46.44
CA ARG A 213 50.13 1.52 47.08
C ARG A 213 51.56 2.06 46.92
N GLN A 214 51.92 2.53 45.73
CA GLN A 214 53.26 3.04 45.45
C GLN A 214 53.55 4.34 46.21
N ASP A 215 52.60 5.28 46.25
CA ASP A 215 52.69 6.52 47.04
C ASP A 215 52.81 6.24 48.54
N TYR A 216 52.04 5.29 49.07
CA TYR A 216 52.15 4.88 50.48
C TYR A 216 53.53 4.28 50.80
N ILE A 217 54.07 3.42 49.93
CA ILE A 217 55.41 2.84 50.09
C ILE A 217 56.48 3.95 50.00
N SER A 218 56.38 4.87 49.03
CA SER A 218 57.31 6.01 48.92
C SER A 218 57.34 6.83 50.20
N LYS A 219 56.17 7.26 50.70
CA LYS A 219 56.03 8.02 51.96
C LYS A 219 56.54 7.28 53.20
N MET A 220 56.67 5.95 53.16
CA MET A 220 57.29 5.16 54.22
C MET A 220 58.81 5.16 54.08
N LEU A 221 59.32 4.91 52.87
CA LEU A 221 60.76 4.93 52.55
C LEU A 221 61.38 6.32 52.80
N ASP A 222 60.69 7.39 52.43
CA ASP A 222 61.13 8.77 52.68
C ASP A 222 61.27 9.06 54.18
N ARG A 223 60.32 8.58 55.00
CA ARG A 223 60.39 8.72 56.47
C ARG A 223 61.55 7.93 57.08
N LEU A 224 61.80 6.70 56.60
CA LEU A 224 62.96 5.91 57.03
C LEU A 224 64.28 6.59 56.65
N LYS A 225 64.38 7.11 55.42
CA LYS A 225 65.55 7.85 54.93
C LYS A 225 65.84 9.09 55.80
N MET A 226 64.83 9.89 56.11
CA MET A 226 64.98 11.08 56.97
C MET A 226 65.42 10.70 58.39
N HIS A 227 64.94 9.57 58.93
CA HIS A 227 65.39 9.05 60.23
C HIS A 227 66.85 8.58 60.19
N ASP A 228 67.27 7.88 59.14
CA ASP A 228 68.66 7.45 58.95
C ASP A 228 69.63 8.63 58.76
N GLU A 229 69.21 9.66 58.05
CA GLU A 229 69.96 10.92 57.89
C GLU A 229 70.11 11.65 59.23
N HIS A 230 69.02 11.79 60.00
CA HIS A 230 69.08 12.32 61.36
C HIS A 230 70.00 11.48 62.27
N GLY A 231 69.95 10.15 62.18
CA GLY A 231 70.85 9.25 62.90
C GLY A 231 72.32 9.42 62.53
N LYS A 232 72.63 9.73 61.25
CA LYS A 232 73.99 10.08 60.80
C LYS A 232 74.44 11.43 61.40
N MET A 233 73.58 12.45 61.34
CA MET A 233 73.87 13.77 61.92
C MET A 233 74.12 13.70 63.44
N LEU A 234 73.33 12.92 64.19
CA LEU A 234 73.56 12.70 65.61
C LEU A 234 74.90 12.01 65.88
N ARG A 235 75.26 10.96 65.13
CA ARG A 235 76.57 10.29 65.27
C ARG A 235 77.73 11.23 64.98
N GLN A 236 77.63 12.04 63.93
CA GLN A 236 78.64 13.07 63.62
C GLN A 236 78.75 14.13 64.73
N THR A 237 77.62 14.58 65.29
CA THR A 237 77.58 15.54 66.40
C THR A 237 78.24 14.99 67.66
N ILE A 238 77.99 13.72 67.99
CA ILE A 238 78.61 13.03 69.14
C ILE A 238 80.11 12.87 68.91
N GLU A 239 80.55 12.44 67.72
CA GLU A 239 81.97 12.25 67.43
C GLU A 239 82.74 13.59 67.42
N TYR A 240 82.15 14.65 66.87
CA TYR A 240 82.70 16.01 66.97
C TYR A 240 82.82 16.47 68.43
N ARG A 241 81.78 16.27 69.25
CA ARG A 241 81.83 16.65 70.67
C ARG A 241 82.84 15.82 71.47
N LYS A 242 83.05 14.55 71.10
CA LYS A 242 84.07 13.67 71.66
C LYS A 242 85.48 14.14 71.29
N GLN A 243 85.74 14.47 70.03
CA GLN A 243 87.01 15.04 69.57
C GLN A 243 87.31 16.38 70.29
N GLU A 244 86.31 17.26 70.39
CA GLU A 244 86.42 18.50 71.14
C GLU A 244 86.78 18.26 72.62
N LEU A 245 86.15 17.29 73.28
CA LEU A 245 86.50 16.93 74.66
C LEU A 245 87.89 16.31 74.80
N MET A 246 88.35 15.53 73.81
CA MET A 246 89.73 15.01 73.77
C MET A 246 90.73 16.15 73.66
N ASN A 247 90.54 17.07 72.70
CA ASN A 247 91.39 18.26 72.53
C ASN A 247 91.45 19.10 73.83
N GLN A 248 90.31 19.28 74.52
CA GLN A 248 90.24 20.00 75.81
C GLN A 248 90.93 19.25 76.97
N ILE A 249 91.15 17.95 76.87
CA ILE A 249 91.95 17.17 77.82
C ILE A 249 93.43 17.33 77.47
N ASP A 250 93.79 17.15 76.21
CA ASP A 250 95.18 17.25 75.72
C ASP A 250 95.75 18.67 75.96
N GLU A 251 94.97 19.72 75.72
CA GLU A 251 95.34 21.10 76.04
C GLU A 251 95.61 21.30 77.55
N LYS A 252 94.78 20.70 78.43
CA LYS A 252 94.98 20.77 79.88
C LYS A 252 96.21 19.98 80.33
N LEU A 253 96.52 18.86 79.69
CA LEU A 253 97.73 18.10 79.93
C LEU A 253 98.97 18.90 79.51
N ALA A 254 98.98 19.47 78.31
CA ALA A 254 100.07 20.33 77.82
C ALA A 254 100.31 21.55 78.73
N ILE A 255 99.25 22.23 79.20
CA ILE A 255 99.37 23.34 80.16
C ILE A 255 99.90 22.85 81.52
N ALA A 256 99.57 21.64 81.95
CA ALA A 256 100.08 21.06 83.19
C ALA A 256 101.57 20.67 83.07
N GLU A 257 101.97 20.13 81.93
CA GLU A 257 103.36 19.80 81.57
C GLU A 257 104.21 21.08 81.48
N GLU A 258 103.77 22.12 80.76
CA GLU A 258 104.47 23.42 80.69
C GLU A 258 104.68 24.02 82.09
N ARG A 259 103.66 23.95 82.96
CA ARG A 259 103.77 24.40 84.36
C ARG A 259 104.76 23.56 85.17
N HIS A 260 104.84 22.25 84.92
CA HIS A 260 105.81 21.36 85.57
C HIS A 260 107.23 21.69 85.10
N GLU A 261 107.48 21.77 83.79
CA GLU A 261 108.77 22.14 83.21
C GLU A 261 109.23 23.53 83.67
N LYS A 262 108.31 24.49 83.78
CA LYS A 262 108.61 25.81 84.33
C LYS A 262 108.98 25.76 85.82
N ALA A 263 108.25 25.02 86.64
CA ALA A 263 108.57 24.85 88.06
C ALA A 263 109.91 24.09 88.27
N GLU A 264 110.23 23.14 87.38
CA GLU A 264 111.49 22.40 87.39
C GLU A 264 112.68 23.26 86.94
N SER A 265 112.54 24.02 85.85
CA SER A 265 113.57 24.96 85.39
C SER A 265 113.82 26.09 86.39
N GLU A 266 112.78 26.63 87.04
CA GLU A 266 112.93 27.58 88.16
C GLU A 266 113.66 26.94 89.37
N ARG A 267 113.41 25.65 89.67
CA ARG A 267 114.15 24.91 90.71
C ARG A 267 115.62 24.71 90.34
N LEU A 268 115.90 24.29 89.10
CA LEU A 268 117.25 24.10 88.58
C LEU A 268 118.03 25.42 88.52
N GLN A 269 117.37 26.53 88.21
CA GLN A 269 117.99 27.86 88.29
C GLN A 269 118.36 28.22 89.73
N LYS A 270 117.45 28.03 90.70
CA LYS A 270 117.73 28.27 92.13
C LYS A 270 118.90 27.42 92.65
N LEU A 271 119.01 26.17 92.19
CA LEU A 271 120.17 25.30 92.46
C LEU A 271 121.47 25.88 91.85
N LYS A 272 121.47 26.24 90.57
CA LYS A 272 122.64 26.87 89.91
C LYS A 272 123.08 28.17 90.60
N GLU A 273 122.14 29.02 91.00
CA GLU A 273 122.43 30.25 91.75
C GLU A 273 122.99 29.97 93.15
N HIS A 274 122.52 28.92 93.81
CA HIS A 274 123.09 28.46 95.08
C HIS A 274 124.53 27.97 94.90
N ASP A 275 124.79 27.14 93.90
CA ASP A 275 126.13 26.59 93.63
C ASP A 275 127.11 27.69 93.22
N GLN A 276 126.68 28.66 92.41
CA GLN A 276 127.45 29.88 92.13
C GLN A 276 127.76 30.70 93.39
N LYS A 277 126.82 30.83 94.33
CA LYS A 277 127.05 31.50 95.63
C LYS A 277 128.06 30.72 96.49
N VAL A 278 127.96 29.39 96.54
CA VAL A 278 128.93 28.52 97.23
C VAL A 278 130.33 28.68 96.63
N GLU A 279 130.45 28.70 95.31
CA GLU A 279 131.74 28.85 94.63
C GLU A 279 132.30 30.27 94.80
N MET A 280 131.47 31.32 94.79
CA MET A 280 131.87 32.68 95.16
C MET A 280 132.36 32.77 96.62
N VAL A 281 131.76 32.01 97.55
CA VAL A 281 132.23 31.92 98.94
C VAL A 281 133.56 31.16 99.03
N ARG A 282 133.76 30.09 98.26
CA ARG A 282 135.06 29.41 98.14
C ARG A 282 136.15 30.33 97.58
N GLN A 283 135.86 31.05 96.50
CA GLN A 283 136.81 32.01 95.92
C GLN A 283 137.14 33.18 96.87
N LYS A 284 136.18 33.62 97.71
CA LYS A 284 136.47 34.56 98.79
C LYS A 284 137.40 33.94 99.84
N LYS A 285 137.17 32.69 100.24
CA LYS A 285 138.00 31.97 101.22
C LYS A 285 139.44 31.71 100.73
N VAL A 286 139.65 31.54 99.43
CA VAL A 286 140.99 31.40 98.82
C VAL A 286 141.73 32.74 98.71
N LYS A 287 141.04 33.89 98.81
CA LYS A 287 141.62 35.24 98.66
C LYS A 287 142.02 35.90 99.99
N THR A 288 141.98 35.19 101.12
CA THR A 288 142.39 35.70 102.45
C THR A 288 143.30 34.71 103.17
N PRO A 289 144.54 35.09 103.55
CA PRO A 289 145.46 34.24 104.30
C PRO A 289 145.17 34.20 105.82
N GLU A 290 145.97 33.38 106.52
CA GLU A 290 145.78 32.79 107.86
C GLU A 290 145.88 33.75 109.06
N GLU A 291 145.28 33.39 110.22
CA GLU A 291 146.03 33.07 111.46
C GLU A 291 145.16 32.42 112.57
N ASN A 292 145.82 31.96 113.66
CA ASN A 292 145.41 30.85 114.56
C ASN A 292 144.72 31.23 115.90
N GLY A 293 144.10 30.23 116.59
CA GLY A 293 143.86 30.29 118.04
C GLY A 293 142.85 29.26 118.63
N GLU A 294 143.33 28.28 119.41
CA GLU A 294 142.54 27.23 120.12
C GLU A 294 142.04 27.64 121.53
N LYS A 295 141.04 26.92 122.12
CA LYS A 295 141.08 26.18 123.44
C LYS A 295 139.68 25.74 123.99
N PRO A 296 139.56 24.78 124.97
CA PRO A 296 138.77 23.54 124.74
C PRO A 296 137.82 23.09 125.91
N ILE A 297 137.43 21.79 125.95
CA ILE A 297 136.82 21.01 127.08
C ILE A 297 135.32 21.30 127.36
N THR A 298 134.37 20.36 127.53
CA THR A 298 134.24 18.86 127.41
C THR A 298 132.79 18.53 126.91
N ASN A 299 132.22 17.31 126.85
CA ASN A 299 132.50 15.94 127.35
C ASN A 299 131.89 14.92 126.36
#